data_AF-A0A401NS63-F1
#
_entry.id   AF-A0A401NS63-F1
#
_cell.length_a   1.000
_cell.length_b   1.000
_cell.length_c   1.000
_cell.angle_alpha   90.00
_cell.angle_beta   90.00
_cell.angle_gamma   90.00
#
_symmetry.space_group_name_H-M   'P 1'
#
loop_
_entity.id
_entity.type
_entity.pdbx_description
1 polymer ?
#
loop_
_entity_poly.entity_id
_entity_poly.type
_entity_poly.pdbx_seq_one_letter_code
_entity_poly.pdbx_strand_id
1 'polypeptide(L)'
;ELIRCLKWYMDRSAEVVRQDHIQEAMRALEYLFKFIVQSRILYSRATGGIEEEQFRASVQELFQSIRFVLSLDSRSSETLIFTQAALLNSFPAIFDELLQMFTVQEVGEFVRGTLGSMPSTVHIGQSMDVVKLQSIARTVDSHLFSYPESRRILLPVVLHHIHLHLRQQKELLICSGILSSIFSIMKSSSLECSVSEEVEMMVESLLDVLLQTLLAIMNKSQMAEAVRGQRCPQCTAEITGEYVTCLLSLLRQMTDNHYQQLLDNFQSKEELKDFLLKIFCVFRNLMKLSVYPRDWMVMRLLTSNIIVTTVQYLSPALHKNFTEAEFDFKVWNSYFSLAVLFINQPSLQLEHATAAKRKKILDRYGDMRVMMAYELFSMWQNLGENKIHFIPGMIGPFLGVTLVPQVEVRNVMIPIFHDMMDWEQRKNGNFKQVEAELIDKLDSLVSDGKGDENYRELFSLLLLEKIEQETWRETGVSFVLSVTRLMERLLDYRYITSDCGATGEIFHV
;
A
#
# COMPACT_ATOMS: atom_id res chain seq x y z
N GLU A 1 38.41 6.41 33.09
CA GLU A 1 39.45 6.50 32.04
C GLU A 1 39.00 6.10 30.63
N LEU A 2 38.68 4.84 30.30
CA LEU A 2 38.39 4.47 28.89
C LEU A 2 37.25 5.27 28.23
N ILE A 3 36.15 5.54 28.94
CA ILE A 3 35.07 6.42 28.44
C ILE A 3 35.61 7.82 28.14
N ARG A 4 36.49 8.36 28.99
CA ARG A 4 37.11 9.69 28.78
C ARG A 4 38.02 9.67 27.55
N CYS A 5 38.75 8.58 27.31
CA CYS A 5 39.55 8.40 26.10
C CYS A 5 38.68 8.36 24.84
N LEU A 6 37.57 7.62 24.87
CA LEU A 6 36.61 7.59 23.75
C LEU A 6 35.99 8.96 23.50
N LYS A 7 35.60 9.66 24.57
CA LYS A 7 35.08 11.02 24.49
C LYS A 7 36.11 11.96 23.85
N TRP A 8 37.37 11.87 24.29
CA TRP A 8 38.47 12.65 23.72
C TRP A 8 38.68 12.34 22.23
N TYR A 9 38.56 11.08 21.80
CA TYR A 9 38.62 10.73 20.38
C TYR A 9 37.47 11.35 19.58
N MET A 10 36.25 11.38 20.14
CA MET A 10 35.09 12.01 19.49
C MET A 10 35.24 13.53 19.43
N ASP A 11 35.63 14.19 20.52
CA ASP A 11 35.79 15.64 20.57
C ASP A 11 36.85 16.14 19.57
N ARG A 12 37.81 15.31 19.19
CA ARG A 12 38.90 15.63 18.25
C ARG A 12 38.75 15.00 16.87
N SER A 13 37.63 14.35 16.58
CA SER A 13 37.45 13.65 15.29
C SER A 13 37.38 14.61 14.09
N ALA A 14 37.14 15.90 14.33
CA ALA A 14 37.23 16.94 13.30
C ALA A 14 38.65 17.49 13.10
N GLU A 15 39.58 17.19 14.01
CA GLU A 15 40.99 17.62 13.92
C GLU A 15 41.78 16.64 13.02
N VAL A 16 42.80 17.11 12.30
CA VAL A 16 43.58 16.27 11.35
C VAL A 16 44.49 15.24 12.05
N VAL A 17 44.56 15.25 13.39
CA VAL A 17 45.56 14.50 14.17
C VAL A 17 45.04 13.11 14.55
N ARG A 18 45.80 12.05 14.21
CA ARG A 18 45.56 10.64 14.62
C ARG A 18 44.23 10.02 14.16
N GLN A 19 43.75 10.39 12.97
CA GLN A 19 42.50 9.87 12.40
C GLN A 19 42.44 8.34 12.29
N ASP A 20 43.53 7.67 11.91
CA ASP A 20 43.56 6.20 11.76
C ASP A 20 43.26 5.49 13.09
N HIS A 21 43.86 5.95 14.19
CA HIS A 21 43.62 5.40 15.53
C HIS A 21 42.20 5.66 16.01
N ILE A 22 41.63 6.83 15.69
CA ILE A 22 40.22 7.14 16.01
C ILE A 22 39.31 6.15 15.26
N GLN A 23 39.56 5.91 13.97
CA GLN A 23 38.77 4.97 13.18
C GLN A 23 38.91 3.53 13.66
N GLU A 24 40.11 3.07 14.02
CA GLU A 24 40.34 1.75 14.61
C GLU A 24 39.58 1.59 15.93
N ALA A 25 39.61 2.61 16.79
CA ALA A 25 38.84 2.62 18.02
C ALA A 25 37.33 2.54 17.75
N MET A 26 36.82 3.22 16.72
CA MET A 26 35.40 3.14 16.34
C MET A 26 35.03 1.78 15.75
N ARG A 27 35.91 1.14 14.97
CA ARG A 27 35.71 -0.24 14.51
C ARG A 27 35.71 -1.25 15.67
N ALA A 28 36.45 -0.96 16.73
CA ALA A 28 36.53 -1.79 17.93
C ALA A 28 35.50 -1.41 19.03
N LEU A 29 34.54 -0.53 18.74
CA LEU A 29 33.65 0.05 19.74
C LEU A 29 32.86 -1.02 20.52
N GLU A 30 32.45 -2.10 19.86
CA GLU A 30 31.80 -3.26 20.49
C GLU A 30 32.66 -3.83 21.62
N TYR A 31 33.91 -4.19 21.33
CA TYR A 31 34.83 -4.78 22.30
C TYR A 31 35.18 -3.80 23.43
N LEU A 32 35.32 -2.51 23.09
CA LEU A 32 35.58 -1.46 24.07
C LEU A 32 34.42 -1.31 25.04
N PHE A 33 33.17 -1.30 24.55
CA PHE A 33 31.98 -1.22 25.41
C PHE A 33 31.78 -2.49 26.24
N LYS A 34 32.02 -3.68 25.69
CA LYS A 34 32.03 -4.94 26.45
C LYS A 34 32.98 -4.87 27.64
N PHE A 35 34.20 -4.38 27.41
CA PHE A 35 35.18 -4.22 28.49
C PHE A 35 34.78 -3.14 29.50
N ILE A 36 34.33 -1.97 29.02
CA ILE A 36 33.91 -0.84 29.88
C ILE A 36 32.76 -1.26 30.81
N VAL A 37 31.73 -1.88 30.25
CA VAL A 37 30.54 -2.32 30.99
C VAL A 37 30.91 -3.42 31.98
N GLN A 38 31.64 -4.44 31.55
CA GLN A 38 32.02 -5.53 32.45
C GLN A 38 32.92 -5.05 33.59
N SER A 39 33.89 -4.18 33.30
CA SER A 39 34.72 -3.55 34.33
C SER A 39 33.87 -2.77 35.34
N ARG A 40 32.83 -2.07 34.89
CA ARG A 40 31.97 -1.27 35.76
C ARG A 40 31.04 -2.13 36.61
N ILE A 41 30.49 -3.21 36.06
CA ILE A 41 29.67 -4.18 36.81
C ILE A 41 30.50 -4.77 37.96
N LEU A 42 31.73 -5.19 37.68
CA LEU A 42 32.64 -5.76 38.68
C LEU A 42 33.02 -4.72 39.75
N TYR A 43 33.33 -3.48 39.35
CA TYR A 43 33.63 -2.40 40.29
C TYR A 43 32.43 -2.06 41.18
N SER A 44 31.23 -1.96 40.62
CA SER A 44 30.00 -1.69 41.36
C SER A 44 29.74 -2.77 42.40
N ARG A 45 29.91 -4.05 42.03
CA ARG A 45 29.80 -5.18 42.95
C ARG A 45 30.82 -5.13 44.09
N ALA A 46 32.05 -4.73 43.81
CA ALA A 46 33.12 -4.67 44.81
C ALA A 46 32.98 -3.48 45.78
N THR A 47 32.36 -2.39 45.33
CA THR A 47 32.30 -1.12 46.08
C THR A 47 30.93 -0.78 46.65
N GLY A 48 29.89 -1.54 46.29
CA GLY A 48 28.51 -1.25 46.67
C GLY A 48 27.91 -0.07 45.89
N GLY A 49 28.26 0.09 44.61
CA GLY A 49 27.67 1.11 43.74
C GLY A 49 28.32 2.50 43.80
N ILE A 50 29.52 2.63 44.37
CA ILE A 50 30.24 3.91 44.43
C ILE A 50 30.41 4.50 43.01
N GLU A 51 30.18 5.81 42.88
CA GLU A 51 30.33 6.60 41.64
C GLU A 51 29.42 6.16 40.47
N GLU A 52 28.26 5.56 40.73
CA GLU A 52 27.35 5.12 39.67
C GLU A 52 26.82 6.28 38.82
N GLU A 53 26.38 7.36 39.46
CA GLU A 53 25.90 8.56 38.76
C GLU A 53 26.99 9.20 37.91
N GLN A 54 28.24 9.27 38.40
CA GLN A 54 29.36 9.84 37.66
C GLN A 54 29.71 9.01 36.41
N PHE A 55 29.66 7.68 36.53
CA PHE A 55 29.84 6.79 35.38
C PHE A 55 28.72 7.00 34.35
N ARG A 56 27.47 7.04 34.80
CA ARG A 56 26.31 7.27 33.92
C ARG A 56 26.40 8.62 33.20
N ALA A 57 26.77 9.68 33.92
CA ALA A 57 27.02 11.00 33.33
C ALA A 57 28.15 10.97 32.29
N SER A 58 29.24 10.23 32.56
CA SER A 58 30.35 10.08 31.60
C SER A 58 29.91 9.39 30.31
N VAL A 59 29.02 8.40 30.39
CA VAL A 59 28.42 7.76 29.20
C VAL A 59 27.53 8.75 28.46
N GLN A 60 26.68 9.51 29.15
CA GLN A 60 25.84 10.54 28.54
C GLN A 60 26.67 11.59 27.80
N GLU A 61 27.75 12.09 28.40
CA GLU A 61 28.69 13.02 27.76
C GLU A 61 29.35 12.41 26.51
N LEU A 62 29.75 11.14 26.56
CA LEU A 62 30.29 10.44 25.39
C LEU A 62 29.26 10.42 24.24
N PHE A 63 27.99 10.15 24.55
CA PHE A 63 26.91 10.19 23.55
C PHE A 63 26.65 11.59 23.00
N GLN A 64 26.82 12.64 23.80
CA GLN A 64 26.77 14.02 23.31
C GLN A 64 27.91 14.29 22.31
N SER A 65 29.14 13.84 22.61
CA SER A 65 30.27 13.94 21.68
C SER A 65 30.01 13.14 20.40
N ILE A 66 29.50 11.91 20.48
CA ILE A 66 29.11 11.09 19.31
C ILE A 66 28.09 11.83 18.43
N ARG A 67 27.04 12.41 19.04
CA ARG A 67 26.01 13.17 18.32
C ARG A 67 26.60 14.39 17.63
N PHE A 68 27.51 15.09 18.30
CA PHE A 68 28.21 16.22 17.72
C PHE A 68 28.98 15.79 16.47
N VAL A 69 29.79 14.73 16.55
CA VAL A 69 30.57 14.20 15.42
C VAL A 69 29.68 13.82 14.24
N LEU A 70 28.56 13.15 14.49
CA LEU A 70 27.61 12.76 13.44
C LEU A 70 26.89 13.96 12.82
N SER A 71 26.69 15.05 13.56
CA SER A 71 26.05 16.27 13.06
C SER A 71 26.93 17.13 12.15
N LEU A 72 28.25 16.90 12.16
CA LEU A 72 29.19 17.67 11.35
C LEU A 72 28.98 17.41 9.85
N ASP A 73 29.05 18.48 9.04
CA ASP A 73 28.97 18.38 7.58
C ASP A 73 30.22 17.69 7.02
N SER A 74 30.03 16.45 6.60
CA SER A 74 31.08 15.57 6.14
C SER A 74 31.56 15.88 4.73
N ARG A 75 30.92 16.82 4.01
CA ARG A 75 31.40 17.34 2.71
C ARG A 75 32.71 18.10 2.83
N SER A 76 33.07 18.52 4.04
CA SER A 76 34.28 19.27 4.34
C SER A 76 35.53 18.39 4.53
N SER A 77 35.38 17.08 4.73
CA SER A 77 36.50 16.19 5.05
C SER A 77 36.20 14.70 4.81
N GLU A 78 36.98 14.04 3.93
CA GLU A 78 36.89 12.59 3.68
C GLU A 78 37.21 11.75 4.94
N THR A 79 38.15 12.20 5.76
CA THR A 79 38.53 11.47 7.00
C THR A 79 37.38 11.46 8.01
N LEU A 80 36.60 12.53 8.07
CA LEU A 80 35.39 12.60 8.90
C LEU A 80 34.32 11.61 8.42
N ILE A 81 34.12 11.47 7.10
CA ILE A 81 33.20 10.47 6.52
C ILE A 81 33.59 9.06 6.98
N PHE A 82 34.87 8.70 6.93
CA PHE A 82 35.33 7.37 7.36
C PHE A 82 35.13 7.13 8.86
N THR A 83 35.38 8.13 9.69
CA THR A 83 35.17 8.05 11.14
C THR A 83 33.68 7.91 11.48
N GLN A 84 32.81 8.72 10.87
CA GLN A 84 31.36 8.61 11.00
C GLN A 84 30.86 7.23 10.53
N ALA A 85 31.37 6.73 9.40
CA ALA A 85 31.00 5.43 8.86
C ALA A 85 31.46 4.27 9.77
N ALA A 86 32.67 4.34 10.31
CA ALA A 86 33.17 3.35 11.27
C ALA A 86 32.32 3.33 12.55
N LEU A 87 31.96 4.52 13.05
CA LEU A 87 31.11 4.67 14.23
C LEU A 87 29.72 4.06 14.00
N LEU A 88 29.01 4.48 12.94
CA LEU A 88 27.69 3.96 12.60
C LEU A 88 27.68 2.46 12.34
N ASN A 89 28.79 1.92 11.82
CA ASN A 89 28.91 0.48 11.59
C ASN A 89 29.03 -0.34 12.87
N SER A 90 29.68 0.20 13.90
CA SER A 90 29.83 -0.51 15.18
C SER A 90 28.73 -0.15 16.19
N PHE A 91 27.97 0.92 15.93
CA PHE A 91 27.02 1.47 16.89
C PHE A 91 25.92 0.49 17.33
N PRO A 92 25.26 -0.29 16.46
CA PRO A 92 24.25 -1.24 16.91
C PRO A 92 24.80 -2.35 17.82
N ALA A 93 26.10 -2.64 17.73
CA ALA A 93 26.73 -3.73 18.47
C ALA A 93 26.98 -3.41 19.96
N ILE A 94 26.71 -2.18 20.43
CA ILE A 94 26.88 -1.80 21.84
C ILE A 94 25.57 -1.77 22.63
N PHE A 95 24.43 -2.09 22.00
CA PHE A 95 23.12 -1.92 22.64
C PHE A 95 22.91 -2.89 23.79
N ASP A 96 23.32 -4.16 23.64
CA ASP A 96 23.16 -5.18 24.68
C ASP A 96 24.03 -4.89 25.91
N GLU A 97 25.20 -4.28 25.70
CA GLU A 97 26.11 -3.83 26.73
C GLU A 97 25.51 -2.66 27.50
N LEU A 98 24.87 -1.71 26.81
CA LEU A 98 24.16 -0.61 27.44
C LEU A 98 22.95 -1.10 28.23
N LEU A 99 22.21 -2.08 27.71
CA LEU A 99 21.05 -2.69 28.39
C LEU A 99 21.39 -3.40 29.71
N GLN A 100 22.65 -3.77 29.93
CA GLN A 100 23.09 -4.32 31.22
C GLN A 100 23.18 -3.27 32.34
N MET A 101 23.18 -1.99 31.98
CA MET A 101 23.46 -0.88 32.89
C MET A 101 22.41 0.23 32.87
N PHE A 102 21.67 0.38 31.76
CA PHE A 102 20.67 1.40 31.54
C PHE A 102 19.33 0.74 31.25
N THR A 103 18.25 1.46 31.55
CA THR A 103 16.91 1.00 31.19
C THR A 103 16.72 0.99 29.68
N VAL A 104 15.77 0.17 29.19
CA VAL A 104 15.40 0.11 27.77
C VAL A 104 15.08 1.49 27.18
N GLN A 105 14.39 2.34 27.96
CA GLN A 105 14.04 3.70 27.56
C GLN A 105 15.26 4.60 27.43
N GLU A 106 16.21 4.54 28.38
CA GLU A 106 17.45 5.32 28.31
C GLU A 106 18.32 4.91 27.12
N VAL A 107 18.45 3.61 26.86
CA VAL A 107 19.17 3.13 25.67
C VAL A 107 18.45 3.56 24.39
N GLY A 108 17.11 3.46 24.38
CA GLY A 108 16.28 4.00 23.29
C GLY A 108 16.53 5.48 23.03
N GLU A 109 16.64 6.29 24.08
CA GLU A 109 16.93 7.73 23.98
C GLU A 109 18.36 8.02 23.50
N PHE A 110 19.33 7.21 23.91
CA PHE A 110 20.70 7.29 23.38
C PHE A 110 20.71 7.08 21.87
N VAL A 111 20.12 5.97 21.42
CA VAL A 111 20.03 5.57 20.01
C VAL A 111 19.20 6.57 19.20
N ARG A 112 18.05 7.01 19.69
CA ARG A 112 17.21 8.03 19.05
C ARG A 112 17.99 9.30 18.76
N GLY A 113 18.68 9.84 19.77
CA GLY A 113 19.44 11.08 19.59
C GLY A 113 20.67 10.90 18.69
N THR A 114 21.31 9.72 18.71
CA THR A 114 22.41 9.42 17.78
C THR A 114 21.91 9.34 16.33
N LEU A 115 20.84 8.59 16.06
CA LEU A 115 20.28 8.49 14.72
C LEU A 115 19.68 9.82 14.23
N GLY A 116 19.11 10.62 15.14
CA GLY A 116 18.55 11.94 14.84
C GLY A 116 19.60 13.03 14.59
N SER A 117 20.84 12.82 15.04
CA SER A 117 21.95 13.77 14.81
C SER A 117 22.54 13.68 13.40
N MET A 118 22.21 12.62 12.64
CA MET A 118 22.70 12.43 11.28
C MET A 118 22.05 13.45 10.32
N PRO A 119 22.82 14.09 9.41
CA PRO A 119 22.26 15.08 8.50
C PRO A 119 21.18 14.49 7.60
N SER A 120 20.06 15.21 7.45
CA SER A 120 18.92 14.84 6.60
C SER A 120 19.20 14.97 5.09
N THR A 121 20.38 15.47 4.68
CA THR A 121 20.74 15.58 3.27
C THR A 121 21.25 14.24 2.74
N VAL A 122 20.44 13.59 1.90
CA VAL A 122 20.75 12.33 1.18
C VAL A 122 21.71 12.61 -0.01
N HIS A 123 22.73 13.42 0.22
CA HIS A 123 23.70 13.87 -0.80
C HIS A 123 25.15 13.65 -0.34
N ILE A 124 25.36 12.93 0.75
CA ILE A 124 26.68 12.68 1.35
C ILE A 124 27.34 11.49 0.64
N GLY A 125 27.39 11.50 -0.69
CA GLY A 125 27.87 10.36 -1.48
C GLY A 125 27.02 9.09 -1.31
N GLN A 126 26.98 8.24 -2.33
CA GLN A 126 26.19 7.00 -2.29
C GLN A 126 26.63 6.05 -1.15
N SER A 127 27.86 6.17 -0.66
CA SER A 127 28.40 5.29 0.39
C SER A 127 27.88 5.60 1.80
N MET A 128 27.71 6.87 2.19
CA MET A 128 27.27 7.21 3.55
C MET A 128 25.78 6.90 3.76
N ASP A 129 24.94 7.15 2.76
CA ASP A 129 23.52 6.83 2.81
C ASP A 129 23.28 5.33 3.05
N VAL A 130 24.06 4.47 2.40
CA VAL A 130 24.06 3.02 2.63
C VAL A 130 24.49 2.68 4.05
N VAL A 131 25.58 3.27 4.57
CA VAL A 131 26.06 3.00 5.94
C VAL A 131 25.04 3.44 6.99
N LYS A 132 24.41 4.60 6.81
CA LYS A 132 23.33 5.08 7.69
C LYS A 132 22.16 4.10 7.71
N LEU A 133 21.66 3.70 6.55
CA LEU A 133 20.54 2.76 6.45
C LEU A 133 20.90 1.36 6.98
N GLN A 134 22.14 0.89 6.80
CA GLN A 134 22.62 -0.36 7.40
C GLN A 134 22.71 -0.30 8.93
N SER A 135 23.07 0.85 9.49
CA SER A 135 23.05 1.08 10.95
C SER A 135 21.61 1.07 11.48
N ILE A 136 20.69 1.70 10.75
CA ILE A 136 19.24 1.66 11.05
C ILE A 136 18.69 0.24 10.95
N ALA A 137 19.03 -0.52 9.89
CA ALA A 137 18.61 -1.91 9.72
C ALA A 137 19.04 -2.77 10.90
N ARG A 138 20.32 -2.71 11.28
CA ARG A 138 20.84 -3.42 12.45
C ARG A 138 20.26 -2.92 13.78
N THR A 139 19.82 -1.67 13.85
CA THR A 139 19.07 -1.17 15.01
C THR A 139 17.70 -1.83 15.10
N VAL A 140 16.98 -1.93 13.99
CA VAL A 140 15.67 -2.61 13.93
C VAL A 140 15.80 -4.11 14.21
N ASP A 141 16.87 -4.75 13.74
CA ASP A 141 17.12 -6.18 13.97
C ASP A 141 17.69 -6.47 15.38
N SER A 142 17.97 -5.45 16.18
CA SER A 142 18.59 -5.61 17.52
C SER A 142 17.57 -6.02 18.59
N HIS A 143 18.07 -6.60 19.69
CA HIS A 143 17.24 -6.93 20.85
C HIS A 143 16.57 -5.69 21.48
N LEU A 144 17.20 -4.52 21.39
CA LEU A 144 16.62 -3.26 21.84
C LEU A 144 15.27 -2.96 21.18
N PHE A 145 15.13 -3.23 19.87
CA PHE A 145 13.89 -2.97 19.12
C PHE A 145 12.79 -4.02 19.35
N SER A 146 13.12 -5.14 20.00
CA SER A 146 12.11 -6.14 20.40
C SER A 146 11.18 -5.62 21.51
N TYR A 147 11.63 -4.65 22.30
CA TYR A 147 10.86 -4.05 23.40
C TYR A 147 9.89 -2.96 22.90
N PRO A 148 8.58 -3.05 23.22
CA PRO A 148 7.59 -2.04 22.81
C PRO A 148 7.94 -0.60 23.24
N GLU A 149 8.46 -0.44 24.46
CA GLU A 149 8.86 0.86 25.01
C GLU A 149 10.00 1.51 24.20
N SER A 150 10.96 0.71 23.72
CA SER A 150 12.03 1.22 22.86
C SER A 150 11.50 1.55 21.47
N ARG A 151 10.63 0.72 20.89
CA ARG A 151 10.03 0.99 19.58
C ARG A 151 9.30 2.32 19.54
N ARG A 152 8.53 2.67 20.58
CA ARG A 152 7.86 3.98 20.70
C ARG A 152 8.83 5.16 20.58
N ILE A 153 10.05 5.01 21.09
CA ILE A 153 11.09 6.05 21.08
C ILE A 153 11.85 6.06 19.74
N LEU A 154 12.13 4.87 19.18
CA LEU A 154 12.99 4.69 18.00
C LEU A 154 12.26 4.79 16.67
N LEU A 155 11.02 4.31 16.60
CA LEU A 155 10.26 4.23 15.36
C LEU A 155 10.13 5.59 14.66
N PRO A 156 9.84 6.72 15.33
CA PRO A 156 9.77 8.03 14.67
C PRO A 156 11.05 8.42 13.91
N VAL A 157 12.23 8.21 14.49
CA VAL A 157 13.50 8.56 13.83
C VAL A 157 13.84 7.58 12.71
N VAL A 158 13.52 6.30 12.87
CA VAL A 158 13.69 5.28 11.82
C VAL A 158 12.80 5.61 10.62
N LEU A 159 11.52 5.87 10.86
CA LEU A 159 10.54 6.22 9.83
C LEU A 159 10.89 7.54 9.13
N HIS A 160 11.42 8.53 9.86
CA HIS A 160 11.89 9.78 9.28
C HIS A 160 12.97 9.56 8.20
N HIS A 161 14.00 8.75 8.51
CA HIS A 161 15.06 8.45 7.55
C HIS A 161 14.51 7.66 6.35
N ILE A 162 13.70 6.62 6.60
CA ILE A 162 13.05 5.86 5.51
C ILE A 162 12.24 6.81 4.61
N HIS A 163 11.41 7.66 5.19
CA HIS A 163 10.61 8.64 4.45
C HIS A 163 11.47 9.52 3.53
N LEU A 164 12.59 10.05 4.02
CA LEU A 164 13.51 10.85 3.22
C LEU A 164 14.07 10.08 2.03
N HIS A 165 14.50 8.83 2.23
CA HIS A 165 15.03 7.98 1.16
C HIS A 165 13.96 7.58 0.14
N LEU A 166 12.75 7.26 0.58
CA LEU A 166 11.63 6.96 -0.31
C LEU A 166 11.22 8.17 -1.14
N ARG A 167 11.10 9.35 -0.51
CA ARG A 167 10.78 10.61 -1.22
C ARG A 167 11.80 10.92 -2.32
N GLN A 168 13.06 10.55 -2.11
CA GLN A 168 14.15 10.75 -3.09
C GLN A 168 14.37 9.56 -4.04
N GLN A 169 13.65 8.46 -3.87
CA GLN A 169 13.80 7.24 -4.68
C GLN A 169 15.22 6.65 -4.64
N LYS A 170 15.86 6.68 -3.46
CA LYS A 170 17.23 6.17 -3.23
C LYS A 170 17.23 5.00 -2.25
N GLU A 171 18.17 4.07 -2.44
CA GLU A 171 18.38 2.91 -1.55
C GLU A 171 17.09 2.13 -1.23
N LEU A 172 16.20 2.00 -2.23
CA LEU A 172 14.86 1.44 -2.07
C LEU A 172 14.89 0.01 -1.53
N LEU A 173 15.88 -0.80 -1.91
CA LEU A 173 16.03 -2.18 -1.42
C LEU A 173 16.37 -2.25 0.07
N ILE A 174 17.24 -1.36 0.56
CA ILE A 174 17.58 -1.33 1.98
C ILE A 174 16.36 -0.86 2.78
N CYS A 175 15.69 0.19 2.31
CA CYS A 175 14.46 0.69 2.94
C CYS A 175 13.37 -0.38 3.03
N SER A 176 13.14 -1.16 1.96
CA SER A 176 12.14 -2.24 2.01
C SER A 176 12.54 -3.38 2.93
N GLY A 177 13.83 -3.70 3.03
CA GLY A 177 14.35 -4.65 4.01
C GLY A 177 14.07 -4.21 5.45
N ILE A 178 14.35 -2.94 5.77
CA ILE A 178 14.06 -2.37 7.11
C ILE A 178 12.56 -2.43 7.41
N LEU A 179 11.70 -2.01 6.47
CA LEU A 179 10.24 -2.07 6.64
C LEU A 179 9.75 -3.50 6.85
N SER A 180 10.32 -4.47 6.13
CA SER A 180 9.99 -5.89 6.29
C SER A 180 10.35 -6.40 7.68
N SER A 181 11.52 -6.04 8.22
CA SER A 181 11.90 -6.34 9.61
C SER A 181 10.92 -5.71 10.60
N ILE A 182 10.56 -4.42 10.43
CA ILE A 182 9.59 -3.73 11.30
C ILE A 182 8.24 -4.46 11.30
N PHE A 183 7.69 -4.77 10.12
CA PHE A 183 6.42 -5.48 10.01
C PHE A 183 6.47 -6.90 10.60
N SER A 184 7.60 -7.60 10.45
CA SER A 184 7.81 -8.92 11.05
C SER A 184 7.75 -8.86 12.58
N ILE A 185 8.44 -7.90 13.19
CA ILE A 185 8.49 -7.67 14.64
C ILE A 185 7.12 -7.22 15.17
N MET A 186 6.43 -6.33 14.46
CA MET A 186 5.08 -5.90 14.84
C MET A 186 4.10 -7.08 14.79
N LYS A 187 4.18 -7.92 13.75
CA LYS A 187 3.33 -9.10 13.63
C LYS A 187 3.57 -10.09 14.77
N SER A 188 4.82 -10.36 15.16
CA SER A 188 5.10 -11.22 16.31
C SER A 188 4.60 -10.59 17.62
N SER A 189 4.82 -9.29 17.80
CA SER A 189 4.40 -8.55 18.99
C SER A 189 2.88 -8.47 19.13
N SER A 190 2.13 -8.43 18.02
CA SER A 190 0.67 -8.36 17.99
C SER A 190 -0.04 -9.53 18.70
N LEU A 191 0.67 -10.63 18.93
CA LEU A 191 0.17 -11.79 19.68
C LEU A 191 0.17 -11.55 21.20
N GLU A 192 0.98 -10.62 21.68
CA GLU A 192 1.23 -10.37 23.11
C GLU A 192 0.73 -9.00 23.55
N CYS A 193 0.89 -7.97 22.72
CA CYS A 193 0.49 -6.59 23.03
C CYS A 193 -0.14 -5.87 21.83
N SER A 194 -0.86 -4.79 22.09
CA SER A 194 -1.36 -3.90 21.03
C SER A 194 -0.19 -3.25 20.30
N VAL A 195 -0.28 -3.19 18.97
CA VAL A 195 0.66 -2.48 18.09
C VAL A 195 0.06 -1.22 17.45
N SER A 196 -1.04 -0.71 18.04
CA SER A 196 -1.84 0.37 17.45
C SER A 196 -1.02 1.66 17.25
N GLU A 197 -0.27 2.08 18.27
CA GLU A 197 0.56 3.28 18.20
C GLU A 197 1.67 3.15 17.14
N GLU A 198 2.28 1.96 17.00
CA GLU A 198 3.25 1.70 15.93
C GLU A 198 2.61 1.79 14.54
N VAL A 199 1.40 1.25 14.36
CA VAL A 199 0.67 1.35 13.08
C VAL A 199 0.32 2.81 12.77
N GLU A 200 -0.16 3.57 13.75
CA GLU A 200 -0.48 5.00 13.60
C GLU A 200 0.75 5.79 13.12
N MET A 201 1.90 5.64 13.80
CA MET A 201 3.16 6.28 13.39
C MET A 201 3.58 5.90 11.96
N MET A 202 3.39 4.64 11.56
CA MET A 202 3.70 4.18 10.21
C MET A 202 2.75 4.74 9.16
N VAL A 203 1.45 4.83 9.45
CA VAL A 203 0.45 5.41 8.54
C VAL A 203 0.79 6.87 8.29
N GLU A 204 0.97 7.66 9.35
CA GLU A 204 1.29 9.09 9.25
C GLU A 204 2.60 9.35 8.52
N SER A 205 3.63 8.56 8.80
CA SER A 205 4.97 8.80 8.24
C SER A 205 5.12 8.27 6.82
N LEU A 206 4.47 7.15 6.47
CA LEU A 206 4.82 6.37 5.28
C LEU A 206 3.72 6.20 4.26
N LEU A 207 2.43 6.28 4.59
CA LEU A 207 1.37 5.87 3.65
C LEU A 207 1.44 6.64 2.32
N ASP A 208 1.50 7.98 2.36
CA ASP A 208 1.58 8.79 1.14
C ASP A 208 2.88 8.54 0.36
N VAL A 209 4.04 8.53 1.02
CA VAL A 209 5.32 8.31 0.32
C VAL A 209 5.47 6.89 -0.23
N LEU A 210 4.84 5.88 0.39
CA LEU A 210 4.74 4.52 -0.15
C LEU A 210 3.89 4.49 -1.42
N LEU A 211 2.74 5.16 -1.43
CA LEU A 211 1.88 5.28 -2.62
C LEU A 211 2.64 6.00 -3.76
N GLN A 212 3.30 7.12 -3.46
CA GLN A 212 4.12 7.86 -4.43
C GLN A 212 5.25 6.99 -5.01
N THR A 213 5.95 6.25 -4.14
CA THR A 213 7.04 5.35 -4.54
C THR A 213 6.53 4.24 -5.47
N LEU A 214 5.41 3.59 -5.11
CA LEU A 214 4.80 2.56 -5.94
C LEU A 214 4.38 3.10 -7.31
N LEU A 215 3.71 4.25 -7.36
CA LEU A 215 3.34 4.89 -8.62
C LEU A 215 4.57 5.22 -9.48
N ALA A 216 5.64 5.73 -8.87
CA ALA A 216 6.88 6.06 -9.57
C ALA A 216 7.56 4.81 -10.16
N ILE A 217 7.61 3.70 -9.42
CA ILE A 217 8.21 2.44 -9.88
C ILE A 217 7.34 1.80 -10.98
N MET A 218 6.02 1.73 -10.76
CA MET A 218 5.08 1.14 -11.71
C MET A 218 5.02 1.91 -13.03
N ASN A 219 4.99 3.25 -13.01
CA ASN A 219 5.00 4.05 -14.24
C ASN A 219 6.29 3.85 -15.05
N LYS A 220 7.44 3.74 -14.38
CA LYS A 220 8.73 3.43 -15.05
C LYS A 220 8.73 2.04 -15.68
N SER A 221 8.12 1.05 -15.03
CA SER A 221 8.03 -0.31 -15.58
C SER A 221 7.20 -0.37 -16.87
N GLN A 222 6.05 0.32 -16.92
CA GLN A 222 5.20 0.41 -18.10
C GLN A 222 5.91 1.09 -19.28
N MET A 223 6.73 2.12 -19.00
CA MET A 223 7.53 2.81 -20.02
C MET A 223 8.72 1.97 -20.52
N ALA A 224 9.31 1.14 -19.66
CA ALA A 224 10.44 0.27 -20.00
C ALA A 224 10.02 -0.97 -20.83
N GLU A 225 8.78 -1.46 -20.69
CA GLU A 225 8.23 -2.49 -21.59
C GLU A 225 8.02 -1.96 -23.02
N ALA A 226 7.76 -0.65 -23.17
CA ALA A 226 7.59 0.01 -24.46
C ALA A 226 8.92 0.32 -25.18
N VAL A 227 10.03 0.40 -24.45
CA VAL A 227 11.37 0.69 -24.99
C VAL A 227 12.32 -0.40 -24.51
N ARG A 228 12.59 -1.41 -25.35
CA ARG A 228 13.56 -2.49 -25.08
C ARG A 228 14.93 -1.90 -24.73
N GLY A 229 15.20 -1.66 -23.44
CA GLY A 229 16.48 -1.09 -23.03
C GLY A 229 16.62 -0.81 -21.53
N GLN A 230 17.55 -1.52 -20.91
CA GLN A 230 18.55 -0.96 -19.98
C GLN A 230 18.24 -0.86 -18.47
N ARG A 231 17.38 -1.73 -17.93
CA ARG A 231 17.48 -2.17 -16.52
C ARG A 231 17.26 -3.66 -16.41
N CYS A 232 17.89 -4.31 -15.43
CA CYS A 232 17.60 -5.69 -15.07
C CYS A 232 16.10 -5.79 -14.71
N PRO A 233 15.26 -6.48 -15.51
CA PRO A 233 13.83 -6.59 -15.25
C PRO A 233 13.55 -7.23 -13.87
N GLN A 234 14.45 -8.11 -13.45
CA GLN A 234 14.36 -8.85 -12.19
C GLN A 234 14.45 -7.92 -10.97
N CYS A 235 15.38 -6.96 -10.94
CA CYS A 235 15.50 -6.02 -9.83
C CYS A 235 14.29 -5.07 -9.72
N THR A 236 13.66 -4.69 -10.83
CA THR A 236 12.48 -3.82 -10.80
C THR A 236 11.24 -4.57 -10.30
N ALA A 237 11.10 -5.84 -10.70
CA ALA A 237 10.04 -6.72 -10.23
C ALA A 237 10.17 -7.01 -8.72
N GLU A 238 11.39 -7.31 -8.25
CA GLU A 238 11.69 -7.50 -6.82
C GLU A 238 11.33 -6.27 -6.00
N ILE A 239 11.84 -5.09 -6.37
CA ILE A 239 11.52 -3.84 -5.65
C ILE A 239 10.00 -3.58 -5.65
N THR A 240 9.32 -3.78 -6.79
CA THR A 240 7.86 -3.58 -6.85
C THR A 240 7.16 -4.51 -5.86
N GLY A 241 7.50 -5.81 -5.85
CA GLY A 241 6.90 -6.79 -4.94
C GLY A 241 7.11 -6.46 -3.46
N GLU A 242 8.30 -5.99 -3.10
CA GLU A 242 8.62 -5.57 -1.72
C GLU A 242 7.74 -4.39 -1.25
N TYR A 243 7.61 -3.34 -2.08
CA TYR A 243 6.79 -2.18 -1.72
C TYR A 243 5.29 -2.47 -1.78
N VAL A 244 4.84 -3.36 -2.68
CA VAL A 244 3.46 -3.86 -2.64
C VAL A 244 3.20 -4.56 -1.31
N THR A 245 4.14 -5.41 -0.87
CA THR A 245 4.03 -6.13 0.41
C THR A 245 4.02 -5.16 1.59
N CYS A 246 4.84 -4.11 1.57
CA CYS A 246 4.83 -3.06 2.60
C CYS A 246 3.47 -2.34 2.67
N LEU A 247 2.93 -1.89 1.53
CA LEU A 247 1.63 -1.21 1.49
C LEU A 247 0.51 -2.12 2.00
N LEU A 248 0.45 -3.36 1.51
CA LEU A 248 -0.58 -4.32 1.91
C LEU A 248 -0.45 -4.69 3.40
N SER A 249 0.76 -4.81 3.92
CA SER A 249 0.99 -5.09 5.35
C SER A 249 0.57 -3.93 6.24
N LEU A 250 0.78 -2.69 5.80
CA LEU A 250 0.31 -1.50 6.50
C LEU A 250 -1.22 -1.43 6.53
N LEU A 251 -1.86 -1.46 5.35
CA LEU A 251 -3.31 -1.37 5.22
C LEU A 251 -4.02 -2.50 5.98
N ARG A 252 -3.47 -3.71 5.98
CA ARG A 252 -4.03 -4.86 6.70
C ARG A 252 -3.99 -4.71 8.22
N GLN A 253 -3.04 -3.93 8.75
CA GLN A 253 -2.92 -3.69 10.20
C GLN A 253 -3.71 -2.47 10.67
N MET A 254 -4.23 -1.65 9.75
CA MET A 254 -5.11 -0.54 10.10
C MET A 254 -6.43 -1.03 10.66
N THR A 255 -6.93 -0.33 11.68
CA THR A 255 -8.22 -0.57 12.34
C THR A 255 -9.15 0.60 12.00
N ASP A 256 -10.41 0.52 12.42
CA ASP A 256 -11.39 1.60 12.28
C ASP A 256 -10.84 2.96 12.76
N ASN A 257 -10.15 2.96 13.91
CA ASN A 257 -9.54 4.16 14.49
C ASN A 257 -8.45 4.74 13.59
N HIS A 258 -7.55 3.89 13.07
CA HIS A 258 -6.48 4.34 12.18
C HIS A 258 -7.03 4.96 10.88
N TYR A 259 -8.10 4.41 10.32
CA TYR A 259 -8.75 4.98 9.14
C TYR A 259 -9.45 6.31 9.45
N GLN A 260 -10.13 6.41 10.59
CA GLN A 260 -10.75 7.67 11.04
C GLN A 260 -9.71 8.78 11.20
N GLN A 261 -8.64 8.51 11.97
CA GLN A 261 -7.54 9.47 12.17
C GLN A 261 -6.88 9.88 10.85
N LEU A 262 -6.60 8.92 9.96
CA LEU A 262 -6.05 9.23 8.63
C LEU A 262 -6.93 10.21 7.86
N LEU A 263 -8.25 9.98 7.84
CA LEU A 263 -9.19 10.81 7.09
C LEU A 263 -9.42 12.18 7.73
N ASP A 264 -9.36 12.27 9.05
CA ASP A 264 -9.50 13.53 9.80
C ASP A 264 -8.22 14.40 9.75
N ASN A 265 -7.06 13.80 9.49
CA ASN A 265 -5.77 14.50 9.44
C ASN A 265 -5.53 15.33 8.16
N PHE A 266 -6.35 15.17 7.12
CA PHE A 266 -6.22 15.97 5.89
C PHE A 266 -6.62 17.44 6.13
N GLN A 267 -5.75 18.38 5.80
CA GLN A 267 -5.98 19.80 6.07
C GLN A 267 -6.86 20.46 5.01
N SER A 268 -6.91 19.87 3.81
CA SER A 268 -7.72 20.38 2.70
C SER A 268 -8.35 19.27 1.86
N LYS A 269 -9.45 19.63 1.17
CA LYS A 269 -10.09 18.72 0.21
C LYS A 269 -9.17 18.31 -0.94
N GLU A 270 -8.26 19.20 -1.37
CA GLU A 270 -7.31 18.90 -2.45
C GLU A 270 -6.28 17.85 -2.03
N GLU A 271 -5.80 17.87 -0.78
CA GLU A 271 -4.93 16.82 -0.23
C GLU A 271 -5.66 15.47 -0.17
N LEU A 272 -6.89 15.44 0.35
CA LEU A 272 -7.71 14.22 0.38
C LEU A 272 -7.97 13.68 -1.02
N LYS A 273 -8.28 14.56 -1.98
CA LYS A 273 -8.49 14.21 -3.39
C LYS A 273 -7.25 13.58 -4.01
N ASP A 274 -6.08 14.19 -3.84
CA ASP A 274 -4.82 13.65 -4.35
C ASP A 274 -4.52 12.27 -3.73
N PHE A 275 -4.73 12.12 -2.42
CA PHE A 275 -4.61 10.84 -1.73
C PHE A 275 -5.55 9.77 -2.32
N LEU A 276 -6.85 10.06 -2.45
CA LEU A 276 -7.84 9.12 -2.99
C LEU A 276 -7.49 8.72 -4.44
N LEU A 277 -7.09 9.68 -5.27
CA LEU A 277 -6.67 9.38 -6.64
C LEU A 277 -5.41 8.51 -6.69
N LYS A 278 -4.42 8.78 -5.84
CA LYS A 278 -3.20 7.97 -5.72
C LYS A 278 -3.52 6.54 -5.29
N ILE A 279 -4.26 6.35 -4.20
CA ILE A 279 -4.55 5.00 -3.68
C ILE A 279 -5.40 4.18 -4.64
N PHE A 280 -6.42 4.78 -5.27
CA PHE A 280 -7.22 4.08 -6.29
C PHE A 280 -6.38 3.74 -7.52
N CYS A 281 -5.45 4.61 -7.92
CA CYS A 281 -4.52 4.32 -9.02
C CYS A 281 -3.61 3.13 -8.70
N VAL A 282 -3.01 3.11 -7.50
CA VAL A 282 -2.20 1.98 -7.03
C VAL A 282 -3.02 0.69 -7.04
N PHE A 283 -4.23 0.69 -6.46
CA PHE A 283 -5.09 -0.51 -6.45
C PHE A 283 -5.43 -1.02 -7.85
N ARG A 284 -5.74 -0.13 -8.81
CA ARG A 284 -5.93 -0.54 -10.21
C ARG A 284 -4.68 -1.16 -10.80
N ASN A 285 -3.50 -0.57 -10.54
CA ASN A 285 -2.24 -1.09 -11.03
C ASN A 285 -1.91 -2.48 -10.43
N LEU A 286 -2.19 -2.70 -9.14
CA LEU A 286 -2.01 -4.01 -8.49
C LEU A 286 -2.82 -5.12 -9.17
N MET A 287 -4.02 -4.81 -9.64
CA MET A 287 -4.87 -5.76 -10.35
C MET A 287 -4.44 -5.98 -11.81
N LYS A 288 -3.94 -4.93 -12.49
CA LYS A 288 -3.55 -4.99 -13.91
C LYS A 288 -2.15 -5.56 -14.15
N LEU A 289 -1.14 -5.16 -13.37
CA LEU A 289 0.27 -5.41 -13.68
C LEU A 289 0.76 -6.82 -13.30
N SER A 290 -0.14 -7.76 -13.00
CA SER A 290 0.21 -9.14 -12.61
C SER A 290 1.37 -9.22 -11.61
N VAL A 291 1.34 -8.38 -10.55
CA VAL A 291 2.40 -8.28 -9.54
C VAL A 291 2.75 -9.66 -8.96
N TYR A 292 1.74 -10.51 -8.80
CA TYR A 292 1.91 -11.90 -8.42
C TYR A 292 1.64 -12.84 -9.61
N PRO A 293 2.44 -13.92 -9.75
CA PRO A 293 2.17 -15.01 -10.67
C PRO A 293 0.73 -15.53 -10.55
N ARG A 294 0.18 -16.09 -11.65
CA ARG A 294 -1.22 -16.54 -11.72
C ARG A 294 -1.54 -17.67 -10.72
N ASP A 295 -0.55 -18.50 -10.42
CA ASP A 295 -0.61 -19.61 -9.47
C ASP A 295 -0.56 -19.16 -7.99
N TRP A 296 -0.11 -17.93 -7.71
CA TRP A 296 -0.04 -17.34 -6.36
C TRP A 296 -1.40 -16.80 -5.88
N MET A 297 -2.42 -17.64 -6.00
CA MET A 297 -3.81 -17.27 -5.72
C MET A 297 -4.04 -16.79 -4.29
N VAL A 298 -3.31 -17.33 -3.32
CA VAL A 298 -3.41 -16.89 -1.91
C VAL A 298 -3.06 -15.40 -1.79
N MET A 299 -1.96 -14.98 -2.41
CA MET A 299 -1.54 -13.57 -2.39
C MET A 299 -2.52 -12.70 -3.17
N ARG A 300 -2.94 -13.12 -4.36
CA ARG A 300 -3.91 -12.36 -5.17
C ARG A 300 -5.26 -12.14 -4.46
N LEU A 301 -5.76 -13.17 -3.77
CA LEU A 301 -7.00 -13.07 -2.99
C LEU A 301 -6.81 -12.22 -1.73
N LEU A 302 -5.68 -12.34 -1.04
CA LEU A 302 -5.35 -11.49 0.10
C LEU A 302 -5.28 -10.01 -0.32
N THR A 303 -4.61 -9.70 -1.44
CA THR A 303 -4.57 -8.34 -2.01
C THR A 303 -5.97 -7.84 -2.33
N SER A 304 -6.80 -8.68 -2.96
CA SER A 304 -8.19 -8.31 -3.29
C SER A 304 -9.03 -8.03 -2.04
N ASN A 305 -8.86 -8.85 -1.00
CA ASN A 305 -9.55 -8.66 0.27
C ASN A 305 -9.14 -7.33 0.93
N ILE A 306 -7.84 -7.03 0.99
CA ILE A 306 -7.34 -5.76 1.54
C ILE A 306 -7.88 -4.56 0.73
N ILE A 307 -7.90 -4.65 -0.60
CA ILE A 307 -8.43 -3.59 -1.46
C ILE A 307 -9.91 -3.33 -1.15
N VAL A 308 -10.77 -4.35 -1.14
CA VAL A 308 -12.21 -4.13 -0.89
C VAL A 308 -12.44 -3.58 0.51
N THR A 309 -11.77 -4.11 1.54
CA THR A 309 -11.91 -3.60 2.91
C THR A 309 -11.43 -2.16 3.03
N THR A 310 -10.29 -1.79 2.43
CA THR A 310 -9.81 -0.39 2.45
C THR A 310 -10.77 0.53 1.70
N VAL A 311 -11.29 0.11 0.55
CA VAL A 311 -12.26 0.91 -0.23
C VAL A 311 -13.52 1.21 0.59
N GLN A 312 -13.99 0.28 1.42
CA GLN A 312 -15.14 0.50 2.31
C GLN A 312 -14.89 1.63 3.32
N TYR A 313 -13.69 1.75 3.87
CA TYR A 313 -13.34 2.88 4.76
C TYR A 313 -13.23 4.22 4.03
N LEU A 314 -12.81 4.21 2.76
CA LEU A 314 -12.59 5.44 1.98
C LEU A 314 -13.86 5.98 1.33
N SER A 315 -14.85 5.13 1.05
CA SER A 315 -16.08 5.49 0.34
C SER A 315 -16.89 6.59 1.05
N PRO A 316 -17.10 6.56 2.38
CA PRO A 316 -17.78 7.64 3.09
C PRO A 316 -17.09 8.99 2.96
N ALA A 317 -15.75 9.02 3.00
CA ALA A 317 -14.99 10.25 2.84
C ALA A 317 -15.10 10.82 1.42
N LEU A 318 -15.11 9.96 0.40
CA LEU A 318 -15.36 10.35 -0.98
C LEU A 318 -16.74 11.01 -1.10
N HIS A 319 -17.79 10.32 -0.65
CA HIS A 319 -19.17 10.80 -0.71
C HIS A 319 -19.34 12.12 0.03
N LYS A 320 -18.88 12.22 1.29
CA LYS A 320 -19.03 13.41 2.12
C LYS A 320 -18.38 14.65 1.50
N ASN A 321 -17.22 14.50 0.86
CA ASN A 321 -16.40 15.65 0.46
C ASN A 321 -16.56 16.08 -1.00
N PHE A 322 -16.98 15.18 -1.90
CA PHE A 322 -16.90 15.39 -3.36
C PHE A 322 -18.23 15.19 -4.12
N THR A 323 -19.39 15.32 -3.44
CA THR A 323 -20.71 15.05 -4.04
C THR A 323 -21.59 16.28 -4.19
N GLU A 324 -21.74 17.07 -3.12
CA GLU A 324 -22.70 18.19 -3.10
C GLU A 324 -22.06 19.51 -3.54
N ALA A 325 -21.47 20.26 -2.60
CA ALA A 325 -21.05 21.65 -2.83
C ALA A 325 -19.94 21.80 -3.88
N GLU A 326 -19.07 20.79 -4.02
CA GLU A 326 -17.94 20.76 -4.96
C GLU A 326 -17.83 19.36 -5.54
N PHE A 327 -18.73 19.04 -6.46
CA PHE A 327 -18.72 17.75 -7.15
C PHE A 327 -17.40 17.55 -7.91
N ASP A 328 -16.70 16.45 -7.62
CA ASP A 328 -15.45 16.09 -8.31
C ASP A 328 -15.65 14.84 -9.18
N PHE A 329 -15.89 15.06 -10.47
CA PHE A 329 -16.05 13.98 -11.45
C PHE A 329 -14.85 13.02 -11.48
N LYS A 330 -13.62 13.52 -11.30
CA LYS A 330 -12.40 12.72 -11.48
C LYS A 330 -12.25 11.70 -10.36
N VAL A 331 -12.51 12.07 -9.11
CA VAL A 331 -12.43 11.16 -7.96
C VAL A 331 -13.51 10.07 -8.07
N TRP A 332 -14.75 10.46 -8.35
CA TRP A 332 -15.86 9.54 -8.57
C TRP A 332 -15.61 8.58 -9.74
N ASN A 333 -15.16 9.09 -10.89
CA ASN A 333 -14.82 8.25 -12.04
C ASN A 333 -13.69 7.26 -11.72
N SER A 334 -12.68 7.71 -10.95
CA SER A 334 -11.57 6.88 -10.49
C SER A 334 -12.06 5.74 -9.59
N TYR A 335 -13.03 6.02 -8.70
CA TYR A 335 -13.68 5.03 -7.83
C TYR A 335 -14.48 4.01 -8.65
N PHE A 336 -15.38 4.43 -9.54
CA PHE A 336 -16.17 3.50 -10.36
C PHE A 336 -15.29 2.63 -11.26
N SER A 337 -14.26 3.23 -11.86
CA SER A 337 -13.28 2.49 -12.65
C SER A 337 -12.54 1.43 -11.83
N LEU A 338 -12.25 1.71 -10.55
CA LEU A 338 -11.63 0.75 -9.63
C LEU A 338 -12.60 -0.40 -9.31
N ALA A 339 -13.84 -0.09 -8.91
CA ALA A 339 -14.84 -1.08 -8.53
C ALA A 339 -15.20 -2.02 -9.70
N VAL A 340 -15.42 -1.47 -10.90
CA VAL A 340 -15.67 -2.25 -12.12
C VAL A 340 -14.50 -3.17 -12.43
N LEU A 341 -13.27 -2.66 -12.38
CA LEU A 341 -12.07 -3.47 -12.61
C LEU A 341 -11.94 -4.58 -11.59
N PHE A 342 -12.24 -4.28 -10.32
CA PHE A 342 -12.17 -5.24 -9.22
C PHE A 342 -13.14 -6.41 -9.41
N ILE A 343 -14.40 -6.15 -9.74
CA ILE A 343 -15.40 -7.21 -9.92
C ILE A 343 -15.08 -8.08 -11.13
N ASN A 344 -14.60 -7.47 -12.22
CA ASN A 344 -14.29 -8.17 -13.47
C ASN A 344 -12.92 -8.88 -13.47
N GLN A 345 -12.11 -8.75 -12.42
CA GLN A 345 -10.76 -9.28 -12.46
C GLN A 345 -10.74 -10.83 -12.55
N PRO A 346 -9.82 -11.43 -13.32
CA PRO A 346 -9.79 -12.88 -13.52
C PRO A 346 -9.64 -13.70 -12.23
N SER A 347 -8.93 -13.18 -11.22
CA SER A 347 -8.72 -13.88 -9.95
C SER A 347 -9.98 -14.08 -9.11
N LEU A 348 -11.04 -13.31 -9.39
CA LEU A 348 -12.33 -13.41 -8.69
C LEU A 348 -13.41 -14.13 -9.50
N GLN A 349 -13.11 -14.57 -10.72
CA GLN A 349 -14.02 -15.39 -11.53
C GLN A 349 -13.98 -16.85 -11.06
N LEU A 350 -14.68 -17.11 -9.95
CA LEU A 350 -14.66 -18.38 -9.20
C LEU A 350 -15.29 -19.56 -9.96
N GLU A 351 -16.07 -19.28 -11.00
CA GLU A 351 -16.65 -20.25 -11.94
C GLU A 351 -15.58 -21.05 -12.69
N HIS A 352 -14.38 -20.50 -12.86
CA HIS A 352 -13.24 -21.20 -13.47
C HIS A 352 -12.43 -22.02 -12.46
N ALA A 353 -12.74 -21.91 -11.16
CA ALA A 353 -12.05 -22.65 -10.11
C ALA A 353 -12.73 -24.00 -9.85
N THR A 354 -11.94 -24.98 -9.40
CA THR A 354 -12.49 -26.26 -8.94
C THR A 354 -13.44 -26.06 -7.76
N ALA A 355 -14.44 -26.93 -7.62
CA ALA A 355 -15.44 -26.81 -6.54
C ALA A 355 -14.81 -26.73 -5.14
N ALA A 356 -13.75 -27.52 -4.88
CA ALA A 356 -13.02 -27.51 -3.62
C ALA A 356 -12.28 -26.18 -3.37
N LYS A 357 -11.65 -25.61 -4.41
CA LYS A 357 -10.98 -24.31 -4.33
C LYS A 357 -11.99 -23.19 -4.10
N ARG A 358 -13.09 -23.18 -4.86
CA ARG A 358 -14.19 -22.21 -4.70
C ARG A 358 -14.75 -22.24 -3.28
N LYS A 359 -15.05 -23.42 -2.74
CA LYS A 359 -15.54 -23.57 -1.36
C LYS A 359 -14.58 -22.95 -0.34
N LYS A 360 -13.28 -23.29 -0.41
CA LYS A 360 -12.26 -22.71 0.49
C LYS A 360 -12.14 -21.19 0.41
N ILE A 361 -12.32 -20.62 -0.78
CA ILE A 361 -12.27 -19.16 -0.97
C ILE A 361 -13.48 -18.52 -0.29
N LEU A 362 -14.69 -19.04 -0.57
CA LEU A 362 -15.94 -18.53 0.00
C LEU A 362 -15.98 -18.67 1.53
N ASP A 363 -15.55 -19.81 2.07
CA ASP A 363 -15.49 -20.04 3.52
C ASP A 363 -14.58 -19.02 4.23
N ARG A 364 -13.53 -18.53 3.55
CA ARG A 364 -12.54 -17.61 4.14
C ARG A 364 -12.86 -16.13 3.93
N TYR A 365 -13.34 -15.76 2.75
CA TYR A 365 -13.48 -14.37 2.32
C TYR A 365 -14.90 -13.97 1.95
N GLY A 366 -15.83 -14.91 1.85
CA GLY A 366 -17.08 -14.71 1.11
C GLY A 366 -16.83 -14.50 -0.38
N ASP A 367 -17.87 -14.08 -1.12
CA ASP A 367 -17.71 -13.63 -2.51
C ASP A 367 -17.39 -12.14 -2.52
N MET A 368 -16.11 -11.80 -2.66
CA MET A 368 -15.64 -10.40 -2.67
C MET A 368 -16.23 -9.58 -3.83
N ARG A 369 -16.72 -10.22 -4.92
CA ARG A 369 -17.42 -9.51 -6.00
C ARG A 369 -18.74 -8.95 -5.51
N VAL A 370 -19.45 -9.69 -4.67
CA VAL A 370 -20.70 -9.25 -4.05
C VAL A 370 -20.45 -8.07 -3.12
N MET A 371 -19.42 -8.15 -2.27
CA MET A 371 -19.04 -7.05 -1.39
C MET A 371 -18.80 -5.75 -2.16
N MET A 372 -17.99 -5.81 -3.23
CA MET A 372 -17.72 -4.64 -4.08
C MET A 372 -18.95 -4.20 -4.88
N ALA A 373 -19.84 -5.11 -5.30
CA ALA A 373 -21.07 -4.75 -6.01
C ALA A 373 -22.03 -3.94 -5.12
N TYR A 374 -22.15 -4.31 -3.84
CA TYR A 374 -22.93 -3.54 -2.87
C TYR A 374 -22.33 -2.13 -2.64
N GLU A 375 -21.02 -2.02 -2.51
CA GLU A 375 -20.33 -0.72 -2.42
C GLU A 375 -20.53 0.12 -3.70
N LEU A 376 -20.41 -0.50 -4.87
CA LEU A 376 -20.62 0.15 -6.16
C LEU A 376 -22.05 0.67 -6.29
N PHE A 377 -23.05 -0.14 -5.93
CA PHE A 377 -24.45 0.24 -5.93
C PHE A 377 -24.74 1.37 -4.94
N SER A 378 -24.28 1.25 -3.68
CA SER A 378 -24.48 2.28 -2.65
C SER A 378 -23.90 3.63 -3.09
N MET A 379 -22.66 3.62 -3.59
CA MET A 379 -22.01 4.83 -4.08
C MET A 379 -22.68 5.41 -5.32
N TRP A 380 -23.20 4.57 -6.23
CA TRP A 380 -24.02 5.06 -7.34
C TRP A 380 -25.29 5.77 -6.85
N GLN A 381 -25.98 5.22 -5.86
CA GLN A 381 -27.19 5.87 -5.31
C GLN A 381 -26.90 7.21 -4.65
N ASN A 382 -25.72 7.36 -4.04
CA ASN A 382 -25.28 8.59 -3.38
C ASN A 382 -24.97 9.76 -4.34
N LEU A 383 -24.89 9.53 -5.66
CA LEU A 383 -24.57 10.59 -6.63
C LEU A 383 -25.68 11.64 -6.81
N GLY A 384 -26.94 11.31 -6.52
CA GLY A 384 -28.07 12.19 -6.80
C GLY A 384 -28.13 12.60 -8.28
N GLU A 385 -28.33 13.90 -8.55
CA GLU A 385 -28.41 14.46 -9.91
C GLU A 385 -27.12 14.30 -10.72
N ASN A 386 -25.97 14.12 -10.05
CA ASN A 386 -24.67 13.99 -10.71
C ASN A 386 -24.53 12.68 -11.51
N LYS A 387 -25.45 11.72 -11.35
CA LYS A 387 -25.50 10.48 -12.15
C LYS A 387 -25.40 10.76 -13.64
N ILE A 388 -26.04 11.83 -14.11
CA ILE A 388 -26.10 12.17 -15.53
C ILE A 388 -24.72 12.41 -16.17
N HIS A 389 -23.72 12.81 -15.38
CA HIS A 389 -22.35 13.01 -15.87
C HIS A 389 -21.64 11.68 -16.18
N PHE A 390 -22.07 10.59 -15.56
CA PHE A 390 -21.45 9.27 -15.68
C PHE A 390 -22.16 8.35 -16.66
N ILE A 391 -23.47 8.50 -16.86
CA ILE A 391 -24.31 7.55 -17.62
C ILE A 391 -23.66 7.14 -18.95
N PRO A 392 -23.30 8.03 -19.87
CA PRO A 392 -22.75 7.61 -21.16
C PRO A 392 -21.46 6.80 -21.03
N GLY A 393 -20.60 7.15 -20.07
CA GLY A 393 -19.31 6.50 -19.85
C GLY A 393 -19.38 5.23 -19.00
N MET A 394 -20.42 5.05 -18.17
CA MET A 394 -20.54 3.94 -17.22
C MET A 394 -21.46 2.81 -17.67
N ILE A 395 -22.26 2.99 -18.74
CA ILE A 395 -23.10 1.91 -19.28
C ILE A 395 -22.28 0.67 -19.63
N GLY A 396 -21.23 0.80 -20.46
CA GLY A 396 -20.36 -0.32 -20.83
C GLY A 396 -19.66 -0.97 -19.62
N PRO A 397 -18.99 -0.19 -18.75
CA PRO A 397 -18.40 -0.69 -17.51
C PRO A 397 -19.38 -1.46 -16.61
N PHE A 398 -20.58 -0.93 -16.36
CA PHE A 398 -21.57 -1.58 -15.50
C PHE A 398 -22.18 -2.79 -16.18
N LEU A 399 -22.36 -2.76 -17.50
CA LEU A 399 -22.77 -3.93 -18.28
C LEU A 399 -21.78 -5.07 -18.11
N GLY A 400 -20.48 -4.77 -18.21
CA GLY A 400 -19.41 -5.72 -17.91
C GLY A 400 -19.54 -6.37 -16.53
N VAL A 401 -19.87 -5.60 -15.49
CA VAL A 401 -20.13 -6.11 -14.13
C VAL A 401 -21.34 -7.03 -14.10
N THR A 402 -22.45 -6.62 -14.72
CA THR A 402 -23.70 -7.39 -14.68
C THR A 402 -23.61 -8.72 -15.44
N LEU A 403 -22.71 -8.83 -16.42
CA LEU A 403 -22.49 -10.07 -17.17
C LEU A 403 -21.69 -11.13 -16.38
N VAL A 404 -21.11 -10.79 -15.24
CA VAL A 404 -20.45 -11.75 -14.35
C VAL A 404 -21.46 -12.82 -13.90
N PRO A 405 -21.12 -14.13 -13.96
CA PRO A 405 -22.02 -15.23 -13.60
C PRO A 405 -22.10 -15.39 -12.07
N GLN A 406 -22.63 -14.36 -11.42
CA GLN A 406 -22.88 -14.29 -10.00
C GLN A 406 -24.25 -13.62 -9.80
N VAL A 407 -25.22 -14.40 -9.31
CA VAL A 407 -26.65 -14.02 -9.25
C VAL A 407 -26.90 -12.78 -8.39
N GLU A 408 -26.22 -12.67 -7.25
CA GLU A 408 -26.37 -11.54 -6.34
C GLU A 408 -25.82 -10.23 -6.95
N VAL A 409 -24.67 -10.30 -7.62
CA VAL A 409 -24.12 -9.16 -8.38
C VAL A 409 -25.11 -8.71 -9.45
N ARG A 410 -25.71 -9.66 -10.18
CA ARG A 410 -26.75 -9.37 -11.19
C ARG A 410 -27.96 -8.67 -10.58
N ASN A 411 -28.51 -9.23 -9.50
CA ASN A 411 -29.69 -8.69 -8.81
C ASN A 411 -29.47 -7.26 -8.30
N VAL A 412 -28.28 -6.95 -7.81
CA VAL A 412 -27.92 -5.62 -7.31
C VAL A 412 -27.67 -4.62 -8.45
N MET A 413 -26.98 -5.06 -9.50
CA MET A 413 -26.43 -4.14 -10.51
C MET A 413 -27.34 -3.93 -11.73
N ILE A 414 -28.11 -4.94 -12.17
CA ILE A 414 -29.05 -4.80 -13.30
C ILE A 414 -30.03 -3.63 -13.09
N PRO A 415 -30.64 -3.46 -11.89
CA PRO A 415 -31.54 -2.33 -11.64
C PRO A 415 -30.94 -0.94 -11.84
N ILE A 416 -29.61 -0.79 -11.86
CA ILE A 416 -28.97 0.50 -12.15
C ILE A 416 -29.30 0.97 -13.57
N PHE A 417 -29.51 0.07 -14.54
CA PHE A 417 -29.90 0.49 -15.89
C PHE A 417 -31.28 1.17 -15.93
N HIS A 418 -32.22 0.75 -15.08
CA HIS A 418 -33.48 1.47 -14.90
C HIS A 418 -33.24 2.90 -14.39
N ASP A 419 -32.39 3.06 -13.38
CA ASP A 419 -32.03 4.38 -12.84
C ASP A 419 -31.31 5.25 -13.90
N MET A 420 -30.41 4.68 -14.72
CA MET A 420 -29.79 5.40 -15.83
C MET A 420 -30.83 5.88 -16.86
N MET A 421 -31.78 5.03 -17.24
CA MET A 421 -32.88 5.40 -18.15
C MET A 421 -33.76 6.50 -17.55
N ASP A 422 -34.15 6.37 -16.28
CA ASP A 422 -35.00 7.34 -15.58
C ASP A 422 -34.33 8.72 -15.48
N TRP A 423 -33.03 8.79 -15.14
CA TRP A 423 -32.30 10.06 -15.09
C TRP A 423 -32.16 10.72 -16.47
N GLU A 424 -31.87 9.94 -17.53
CA GLU A 424 -31.82 10.49 -18.89
C GLU A 424 -33.22 10.95 -19.34
N GLN A 425 -34.25 10.15 -19.06
CA GLN A 425 -35.64 10.46 -19.37
C GLN A 425 -36.09 11.77 -18.72
N ARG A 426 -35.79 11.99 -17.44
CA ARG A 426 -36.13 13.23 -16.73
C ARG A 426 -35.44 14.45 -17.31
N LYS A 427 -34.21 14.30 -17.80
CA LYS A 427 -33.42 15.41 -18.35
C LYS A 427 -33.76 15.74 -19.81
N ASN A 428 -33.91 14.71 -20.64
CA ASN A 428 -33.99 14.84 -22.10
C ASN A 428 -35.38 14.51 -22.67
N GLY A 429 -36.31 14.00 -21.85
CA GLY A 429 -37.61 13.48 -22.29
C GLY A 429 -37.54 12.15 -23.03
N ASN A 430 -36.35 11.53 -23.13
CA ASN A 430 -36.08 10.23 -23.74
C ASN A 430 -34.79 9.64 -23.15
N PHE A 431 -34.55 8.34 -23.33
CA PHE A 431 -33.31 7.65 -22.91
C PHE A 431 -32.54 7.03 -24.11
N LYS A 432 -32.57 7.70 -25.26
CA LYS A 432 -31.99 7.15 -26.50
C LYS A 432 -30.47 6.96 -26.43
N GLN A 433 -29.77 7.77 -25.62
CA GLN A 433 -28.33 7.62 -25.46
C GLN A 433 -28.02 6.34 -24.67
N VAL A 434 -28.76 6.08 -23.59
CA VAL A 434 -28.67 4.82 -22.84
C VAL A 434 -28.96 3.62 -23.73
N GLU A 435 -30.04 3.69 -24.53
CA GLU A 435 -30.41 2.62 -25.46
C GLU A 435 -29.29 2.31 -26.46
N ALA A 436 -28.77 3.34 -27.14
CA ALA A 436 -27.73 3.17 -28.15
C ALA A 436 -26.42 2.61 -27.58
N GLU A 437 -25.95 3.14 -26.45
CA GLU A 437 -24.72 2.69 -25.80
C GLU A 437 -24.86 1.26 -25.23
N LEU A 438 -26.02 0.91 -24.67
CA LEU A 438 -26.24 -0.44 -24.15
C LEU A 438 -26.20 -1.47 -25.28
N ILE A 439 -26.88 -1.19 -26.40
CA ILE A 439 -26.89 -2.07 -27.58
C ILE A 439 -25.47 -2.25 -28.14
N ASP A 440 -24.75 -1.14 -28.35
CA ASP A 440 -23.37 -1.15 -28.88
C ASP A 440 -22.42 -1.98 -28.00
N LYS A 441 -22.47 -1.79 -26.68
CA LYS A 441 -21.58 -2.50 -25.75
C LYS A 441 -21.97 -3.96 -25.54
N LEU A 442 -23.25 -4.28 -25.62
CA LEU A 442 -23.74 -5.65 -25.46
C LEU A 442 -23.26 -6.54 -26.62
N ASP A 443 -23.30 -6.04 -27.86
CA ASP A 443 -22.81 -6.76 -29.04
C ASP A 443 -21.34 -7.17 -28.88
N SER A 444 -20.49 -6.21 -28.47
CA SER A 444 -19.07 -6.47 -28.20
C SER A 444 -18.85 -7.45 -27.05
N LEU A 445 -19.53 -7.29 -25.91
CA LEU A 445 -19.27 -8.09 -24.72
C LEU A 445 -19.77 -9.54 -24.84
N VAL A 446 -20.90 -9.76 -25.53
CA VAL A 446 -21.41 -11.12 -25.76
C VAL A 446 -20.54 -11.84 -26.79
N SER A 447 -20.07 -11.12 -27.81
CA SER A 447 -19.08 -11.63 -28.78
C SER A 447 -17.77 -12.06 -28.12
N ASP A 448 -17.35 -11.35 -27.06
CA ASP A 448 -16.20 -11.73 -26.21
C ASP A 448 -16.47 -12.94 -25.28
N GLY A 449 -17.62 -13.60 -25.42
CA GLY A 449 -17.98 -14.80 -24.67
C GLY A 449 -18.62 -14.54 -23.31
N LYS A 450 -19.03 -13.30 -23.00
CA LYS A 450 -19.74 -12.98 -21.75
C LYS A 450 -21.25 -13.13 -21.88
N GLY A 451 -21.95 -13.19 -20.75
CA GLY A 451 -23.41 -13.35 -20.71
C GLY A 451 -23.87 -14.79 -20.93
N ASP A 452 -25.03 -15.12 -20.36
CA ASP A 452 -25.68 -16.43 -20.42
C ASP A 452 -27.21 -16.27 -20.39
N GLU A 453 -27.93 -17.38 -20.57
CA GLU A 453 -29.39 -17.38 -20.55
C GLU A 453 -29.98 -16.86 -19.24
N ASN A 454 -29.34 -17.18 -18.11
CA ASN A 454 -29.79 -16.68 -16.81
C ASN A 454 -29.69 -15.15 -16.73
N TYR A 455 -28.64 -14.55 -17.29
CA TYR A 455 -28.51 -13.10 -17.37
C TYR A 455 -29.63 -12.50 -18.24
N ARG A 456 -29.91 -13.10 -19.41
CA ARG A 456 -30.99 -12.64 -20.31
C ARG A 456 -32.34 -12.62 -19.57
N GLU A 457 -32.66 -13.70 -18.88
CA GLU A 457 -33.89 -13.82 -18.09
C GLU A 457 -33.96 -12.80 -16.95
N LEU A 458 -32.90 -12.67 -16.15
CA LEU A 458 -32.84 -11.71 -15.05
C LEU A 458 -32.90 -10.26 -15.52
N PHE A 459 -32.23 -9.93 -16.64
CA PHE A 459 -32.25 -8.60 -17.24
C PHE A 459 -33.67 -8.19 -17.63
N SER A 460 -34.38 -9.08 -18.31
CA SER A 460 -35.78 -8.86 -18.69
C SER A 460 -36.68 -8.73 -17.45
N LEU A 461 -36.61 -9.70 -16.53
CA LEU A 461 -37.46 -9.75 -15.35
C LEU A 461 -37.33 -8.50 -14.47
N LEU A 462 -36.10 -8.15 -14.06
CA LEU A 462 -35.85 -7.10 -13.08
C LEU A 462 -36.14 -5.70 -13.64
N LEU A 463 -35.85 -5.47 -14.94
CA LEU A 463 -36.12 -4.18 -15.56
C LEU A 463 -37.60 -4.01 -15.86
N LEU A 464 -38.30 -5.03 -16.33
CA LEU A 464 -39.74 -4.95 -16.57
C LEU A 464 -40.50 -4.65 -15.27
N GLU A 465 -40.18 -5.35 -14.18
CA GLU A 465 -40.79 -5.12 -12.86
C GLU A 465 -40.65 -3.65 -12.41
N LYS A 466 -39.48 -3.04 -12.63
CA LYS A 466 -39.25 -1.62 -12.28
C LYS A 466 -39.96 -0.65 -13.22
N ILE A 467 -40.01 -0.96 -14.51
CA ILE A 467 -40.59 -0.09 -15.54
C ILE A 467 -42.12 -0.06 -15.46
N GLU A 468 -42.78 -1.09 -14.93
CA GLU A 468 -44.26 -1.15 -14.82
C GLU A 468 -44.88 0.08 -14.15
N GLN A 469 -44.18 0.68 -13.20
CA GLN A 469 -44.65 1.84 -12.42
C GLN A 469 -44.33 3.18 -13.08
N GLU A 470 -43.58 3.19 -14.19
CA GLU A 470 -43.06 4.40 -14.82
C GLU A 470 -44.04 5.02 -15.83
N THR A 471 -43.97 6.34 -15.97
CA THR A 471 -44.78 7.08 -16.97
C THR A 471 -44.33 6.79 -18.41
N TRP A 472 -43.06 6.42 -18.58
CA TRP A 472 -42.42 6.04 -19.85
C TRP A 472 -42.41 4.53 -20.08
N ARG A 473 -43.30 3.77 -19.42
CA ARG A 473 -43.32 2.30 -19.48
C ARG A 473 -43.39 1.72 -20.89
N GLU A 474 -44.13 2.35 -21.81
CA GLU A 474 -44.30 1.81 -23.17
C GLU A 474 -42.98 1.78 -23.94
N THR A 475 -42.22 2.87 -23.88
CA THR A 475 -40.88 2.94 -24.51
C THR A 475 -39.89 2.06 -23.76
N GLY A 476 -39.95 2.03 -22.42
CA GLY A 476 -39.10 1.18 -21.59
C GLY A 476 -39.28 -0.32 -21.88
N VAL A 477 -40.52 -0.80 -21.93
CA VAL A 477 -40.85 -2.20 -22.26
C VAL A 477 -40.38 -2.55 -23.67
N SER A 478 -40.62 -1.66 -24.65
CA SER A 478 -40.16 -1.87 -26.03
C SER A 478 -38.64 -2.02 -26.11
N PHE A 479 -37.90 -1.19 -25.35
CA PHE A 479 -36.45 -1.27 -25.27
C PHE A 479 -35.98 -2.59 -24.64
N VAL A 480 -36.49 -2.95 -23.45
CA VAL A 480 -36.09 -4.19 -22.75
C VAL A 480 -36.36 -5.43 -23.60
N LEU A 481 -37.51 -5.50 -24.27
CA LEU A 481 -37.82 -6.60 -25.20
C LEU A 481 -36.86 -6.64 -26.40
N SER A 482 -36.49 -5.48 -26.94
CA SER A 482 -35.56 -5.39 -28.07
C SER A 482 -34.17 -5.86 -27.68
N VAL A 483 -33.66 -5.42 -26.52
CA VAL A 483 -32.38 -5.86 -25.96
C VAL A 483 -32.41 -7.36 -25.64
N THR A 484 -33.48 -7.85 -25.00
CA THR A 484 -33.63 -9.28 -24.68
C THR A 484 -33.61 -10.15 -25.94
N ARG A 485 -34.27 -9.72 -27.01
CA ARG A 485 -34.24 -10.40 -28.32
C ARG A 485 -32.87 -10.32 -28.99
N LEU A 486 -32.16 -9.21 -28.84
CA LEU A 486 -30.78 -9.08 -29.31
C LEU A 486 -29.88 -10.08 -28.57
N MET A 487 -29.99 -10.16 -27.24
CA MET A 487 -29.23 -11.09 -26.42
C MET A 487 -29.48 -12.54 -26.81
N GLU A 488 -30.74 -12.93 -27.00
CA GLU A 488 -31.10 -14.27 -27.49
C GLU A 488 -30.37 -14.61 -28.79
N ARG A 489 -30.42 -13.72 -29.79
CA ARG A 489 -29.74 -13.93 -31.07
C ARG A 489 -28.22 -14.01 -30.95
N LEU A 490 -27.63 -13.19 -30.08
CA LEU A 490 -26.18 -13.21 -29.85
C LEU A 490 -25.74 -14.49 -29.14
N LEU A 491 -26.54 -14.97 -28.19
CA LEU A 491 -26.31 -16.24 -27.50
C LEU A 491 -26.48 -17.44 -28.44
N ASP A 492 -27.51 -17.44 -29.29
CA ASP A 492 -27.72 -18.45 -30.34
C ASP A 492 -26.54 -18.49 -31.33
N TYR A 493 -26.10 -17.32 -31.79
CA TYR A 493 -24.94 -17.21 -32.69
C TYR A 493 -23.66 -17.77 -32.05
N ARG A 494 -23.45 -17.50 -30.75
CA ARG A 494 -22.31 -18.06 -30.00
C ARG A 494 -22.40 -19.58 -29.87
N TYR A 495 -23.60 -20.12 -29.66
CA TYR A 495 -23.81 -21.57 -29.61
C TYR A 495 -23.45 -22.23 -30.95
N ILE A 496 -23.94 -21.68 -32.06
CA ILE A 496 -23.66 -22.22 -33.41
C ILE A 496 -22.17 -22.14 -33.75
N THR A 497 -21.50 -21.04 -33.42
CA THR A 497 -20.07 -20.87 -33.72
C THR A 497 -19.17 -21.77 -32.85
N SER A 498 -19.56 -22.04 -31.61
CA SER A 498 -18.83 -22.98 -30.74
C SER A 498 -19.03 -24.45 -31.13
N ASP A 499 -20.23 -24.85 -31.55
CA ASP A 499 -20.50 -26.22 -32.05
C ASP A 499 -19.79 -26.48 -33.40
N CYS A 500 -19.81 -25.52 -34.33
CA CYS A 500 -19.12 -25.66 -35.62
C CYS A 500 -17.58 -25.72 -35.48
N GLY A 501 -17.01 -25.10 -34.45
CA GLY A 501 -15.57 -25.16 -34.17
C GLY A 501 -15.08 -26.53 -33.68
N ALA A 502 -15.97 -27.37 -33.14
CA ALA A 502 -15.67 -28.75 -32.74
C ALA A 502 -15.81 -29.76 -33.90
N THR A 503 -16.41 -29.35 -35.02
CA THR A 503 -16.67 -30.21 -36.20
C THR A 503 -16.04 -29.68 -37.50
N GLY A 504 -15.08 -28.77 -37.43
CA GLY A 504 -14.54 -28.04 -38.59
C GLY A 504 -13.19 -28.53 -39.12
N GLU A 505 -13.08 -29.80 -39.51
CA GLU A 505 -12.21 -30.13 -40.66
C GLU A 505 -12.93 -29.67 -41.93
N ILE A 506 -12.32 -28.71 -42.65
CA ILE A 506 -12.51 -28.42 -44.10
C ILE A 506 -13.88 -27.75 -44.41
N PHE A 507 -13.96 -26.55 -45.02
CA PHE A 507 -13.66 -26.27 -46.43
C PHE A 507 -13.12 -24.85 -46.65
N HIS A 508 -11.91 -24.77 -47.19
CA HIS A 508 -11.49 -23.66 -48.04
C HIS A 508 -11.96 -23.97 -49.47
N VAL A 509 -12.78 -23.09 -50.04
CA VAL A 509 -12.81 -22.79 -51.49
C VAL A 509 -12.86 -21.28 -51.63
#